data_AF-A0A212BZW8-F1
#
_entry.id   AF-A0A212BZW8-F1
#
_cell.length_a   1.000
_cell.length_b   1.000
_cell.length_c   1.000
_cell.angle_alpha   90.00
_cell.angle_beta   90.00
_cell.angle_gamma   90.00
#
_symmetry.space_group_name_H-M   'P 1'
#
loop_
_entity.id
_entity.type
_entity.pdbx_description
1 polymer ?
#
loop_
_entity_poly.entity_id
_entity_poly.type
_entity_poly.pdbx_seq_one_letter_code
_entity_poly.pdbx_strand_id
1 'polypeptide(L)'
;MEKAPCTSPEDLLPVYREKVVPVADTITLNQFEAELLTRRKIHSQEEVLEVMDKLYSMGPDMVVITSSDLLSLRGTDYLMALGSQRTRTPDGSTVTQRIPREMHKVDATFIGTGDSFAAMLLAWMHKHPNNLKVACEKTLSATHHVLQRTRLHNTGC
;
A
#
# COMPACT_ATOMS: atom_id res chain seq x y z
N MET A 1 -17.02 0.16 13.45
CA MET A 1 -16.71 -0.27 12.08
C MET A 1 -16.10 -1.65 12.18
N GLU A 2 -16.79 -2.67 11.67
CA GLU A 2 -16.35 -4.06 11.70
C GLU A 2 -15.12 -4.20 10.79
N LYS A 3 -14.01 -4.76 11.29
CA LYS A 3 -12.81 -4.98 10.47
C LYS A 3 -13.18 -5.94 9.34
N ALA A 4 -12.75 -5.63 8.11
CA ALA A 4 -12.93 -6.54 6.99
C ALA A 4 -12.37 -7.94 7.35
N PRO A 5 -13.14 -9.03 7.19
CA PRO A 5 -12.68 -10.37 7.51
C PRO A 5 -11.50 -10.75 6.61
N CYS A 6 -10.51 -11.46 7.17
CA CYS A 6 -9.41 -12.02 6.37
C CYS A 6 -10.00 -12.99 5.35
N THR A 7 -9.86 -12.68 4.05
CA THR A 7 -10.40 -13.50 2.97
C THR A 7 -9.47 -14.66 2.58
N SER A 8 -8.22 -14.65 3.08
CA SER A 8 -7.25 -15.72 2.87
C SER A 8 -7.33 -16.74 4.01
N PRO A 9 -7.23 -18.05 3.73
CA PRO A 9 -7.01 -19.06 4.76
C PRO A 9 -5.80 -18.70 5.62
N GLU A 10 -5.93 -18.80 6.94
CA GLU A 10 -4.84 -18.50 7.89
C GLU A 10 -3.60 -19.37 7.63
N ASP A 11 -3.81 -20.57 7.11
CA ASP A 11 -2.77 -21.55 6.75
C ASP A 11 -1.81 -21.06 5.64
N LEU A 12 -2.18 -20.01 4.89
CA LEU A 12 -1.30 -19.42 3.87
C LEU A 12 -0.33 -18.39 4.44
N LEU A 13 -0.57 -17.86 5.65
CA LEU A 13 0.31 -16.84 6.23
C LEU A 13 1.76 -17.28 6.42
N PRO A 14 2.07 -18.52 6.86
CA PRO A 14 3.44 -19.02 6.87
C PRO A 14 4.06 -19.02 5.48
N VAL A 15 3.31 -19.41 4.45
CA VAL A 15 3.80 -19.41 3.05
C VAL A 15 4.13 -17.99 2.60
N TYR A 16 3.26 -17.01 2.85
CA TYR A 16 3.56 -15.62 2.53
C TYR A 16 4.81 -15.12 3.25
N ARG A 17 4.91 -15.36 4.58
CA ARG A 17 6.02 -14.86 5.40
C ARG A 17 7.36 -15.50 5.06
N GLU A 18 7.37 -16.81 4.79
CA GLU A 18 8.59 -17.61 4.70
C GLU A 18 9.03 -17.84 3.25
N LYS A 19 8.12 -17.76 2.28
CA LYS A 19 8.42 -18.10 0.88
C LYS A 19 8.15 -16.98 -0.11
N VAL A 20 7.11 -16.17 0.07
CA VAL A 20 6.71 -15.14 -0.90
C VAL A 20 7.41 -13.80 -0.63
N VAL A 21 7.22 -13.23 0.57
CA VAL A 21 7.81 -11.93 0.93
C VAL A 21 9.35 -11.93 0.82
N PRO A 22 10.08 -13.00 1.22
CA PRO A 22 11.53 -13.02 1.12
C PRO A 22 12.12 -12.90 -0.28
N VAL A 23 11.33 -13.20 -1.33
CA VAL A 23 11.78 -13.15 -2.73
C VAL A 23 11.09 -12.06 -3.53
N ALA A 24 10.22 -11.27 -2.90
CA ALA A 24 9.50 -10.19 -3.57
C ALA A 24 10.37 -8.92 -3.60
N ASP A 25 10.55 -8.32 -4.77
CA ASP A 25 11.19 -7.00 -4.88
C ASP A 25 10.29 -5.88 -4.32
N THR A 26 8.98 -6.04 -4.55
CA THR A 26 7.94 -5.07 -4.17
C THR A 26 6.74 -5.80 -3.59
N ILE A 27 6.20 -5.26 -2.49
CA ILE A 27 4.93 -5.72 -1.92
C ILE A 27 3.94 -4.56 -1.78
N THR A 28 2.68 -4.83 -2.11
CA THR A 28 1.56 -3.90 -1.95
C THR A 28 0.57 -4.50 -0.96
N LEU A 29 0.36 -3.85 0.17
CA LEU A 29 -0.49 -4.36 1.26
C LEU A 29 -1.51 -3.30 1.66
N ASN A 30 -2.65 -3.68 2.19
CA ASN A 30 -3.45 -2.79 3.03
C ASN A 30 -2.92 -2.80 4.48
N GLN A 31 -3.45 -1.92 5.33
CA GLN A 31 -3.06 -1.88 6.75
C GLN A 31 -3.25 -3.23 7.45
N PHE A 32 -4.39 -3.90 7.25
CA PHE A 32 -4.69 -5.17 7.92
C PHE A 32 -3.68 -6.26 7.55
N GLU A 33 -3.34 -6.40 6.27
CA GLU A 33 -2.35 -7.36 5.78
C GLU A 33 -0.94 -7.04 6.31
N ALA A 34 -0.57 -5.76 6.37
CA ALA A 34 0.69 -5.34 6.96
C ALA A 34 0.77 -5.68 8.45
N GLU A 35 -0.31 -5.45 9.20
CA GLU A 35 -0.42 -5.85 10.61
C GLU A 35 -0.30 -7.37 10.78
N LEU A 36 -0.93 -8.13 9.88
CA LEU A 36 -0.97 -9.60 9.92
C LEU A 36 0.40 -10.22 9.61
N LEU A 37 1.09 -9.72 8.58
CA LEU A 37 2.41 -10.19 8.19
C LEU A 37 3.46 -9.89 9.26
N THR A 38 3.43 -8.67 9.81
CA THR A 38 4.42 -8.21 10.81
C THR A 38 4.07 -8.57 12.25
N ARG A 39 2.84 -9.00 12.52
CA ARG A 39 2.29 -9.21 13.88
C ARG A 39 2.39 -7.96 14.76
N ARG A 40 2.23 -6.78 14.16
CA ARG A 40 2.25 -5.48 14.84
C ARG A 40 0.98 -4.73 14.49
N LYS A 41 0.47 -3.91 15.40
CA LYS A 41 -0.68 -3.04 15.14
C LYS A 41 -0.21 -1.69 14.64
N ILE A 42 -1.09 -1.03 13.89
CA ILE A 42 -0.87 0.31 13.36
C ILE A 42 -2.00 1.22 13.87
N HIS A 43 -1.61 2.14 14.72
CA HIS A 43 -2.47 3.15 15.35
C HIS A 43 -1.90 4.56 15.20
N SER A 44 -0.61 4.69 14.89
CA SER A 44 0.05 5.97 14.61
C SER A 44 0.91 5.94 13.36
N GLN A 45 1.33 7.12 12.92
CA GLN A 45 2.23 7.25 11.78
C GLN A 45 3.61 6.65 12.08
N GLU A 46 4.10 6.77 13.31
CA GLU A 46 5.37 6.19 13.77
C GLU A 46 5.32 4.66 13.67
N GLU A 47 4.22 4.04 14.12
CA GLU A 47 4.03 2.59 14.03
C GLU A 47 4.00 2.09 12.59
N VAL A 48 3.47 2.87 11.64
CA VAL A 48 3.58 2.53 10.21
C VAL A 48 5.03 2.46 9.78
N LEU A 49 5.86 3.41 10.20
CA LEU A 49 7.27 3.44 9.83
C LEU A 49 8.00 2.22 10.39
N GLU A 50 7.70 1.82 11.63
CA GLU A 50 8.24 0.59 12.23
C GLU A 50 7.77 -0.67 11.48
N VAL A 51 6.50 -0.73 11.09
CA VAL A 51 5.96 -1.85 10.28
C VAL A 51 6.66 -1.91 8.92
N MET A 52 6.86 -0.78 8.25
CA MET A 52 7.60 -0.70 7.00
C MET A 52 9.05 -1.19 7.18
N ASP A 53 9.72 -0.77 8.25
CA ASP A 53 11.08 -1.20 8.56
C ASP A 53 11.14 -2.71 8.87
N LYS A 54 10.10 -3.26 9.50
CA LYS A 54 9.97 -4.70 9.70
C LYS A 54 9.76 -5.44 8.37
N LEU A 55 8.94 -4.91 7.47
CA LEU A 55 8.72 -5.51 6.14
C LEU A 55 10.02 -5.51 5.32
N TYR A 56 10.84 -4.46 5.38
CA TYR A 56 12.17 -4.47 4.76
C TYR A 56 13.06 -5.60 5.30
N SER A 57 13.00 -5.88 6.60
CA SER A 57 13.77 -7.00 7.19
C SER A 57 13.30 -8.38 6.72
N MET A 58 12.15 -8.45 6.04
CA MET A 58 11.58 -9.70 5.53
C MET A 58 11.97 -10.01 4.09
N GLY A 59 12.56 -9.08 3.33
CA GLY A 59 12.94 -9.32 1.93
C GLY A 59 12.90 -8.12 1.00
N PRO A 60 11.73 -7.47 0.82
CA PRO A 60 11.54 -6.49 -0.26
C PRO A 60 12.36 -5.23 -0.07
N ASP A 61 12.70 -4.57 -1.18
CA ASP A 61 13.30 -3.24 -1.20
C ASP A 61 12.26 -2.13 -1.41
N MET A 62 11.02 -2.50 -1.77
CA MET A 62 9.91 -1.58 -1.91
C MET A 62 8.64 -2.09 -1.23
N VAL A 63 8.02 -1.23 -0.43
CA VAL A 63 6.78 -1.54 0.29
C VAL A 63 5.79 -0.40 0.07
N VAL A 64 4.56 -0.75 -0.32
CA VAL A 64 3.46 0.20 -0.43
C VAL A 64 2.29 -0.26 0.41
N ILE A 65 1.92 0.56 1.40
CA ILE A 65 0.66 0.40 2.13
C ILE A 65 -0.39 1.23 1.40
N THR A 66 -1.32 0.58 0.71
CA THR A 66 -2.25 1.21 -0.25
C THR A 66 -3.34 2.02 0.44
N SER A 67 -3.71 1.62 1.65
CA SER A 67 -4.72 2.30 2.46
C SER A 67 -4.53 1.96 3.94
N SER A 68 -4.47 3.00 4.77
CA SER A 68 -4.56 2.89 6.21
C SER A 68 -5.67 3.80 6.74
N ASP A 69 -6.36 3.34 7.78
CA ASP A 69 -7.35 4.10 8.55
C ASP A 69 -6.70 5.04 9.58
N LEU A 70 -5.38 5.24 9.49
CA LEU A 70 -4.72 6.31 10.20
C LEU A 70 -5.45 7.63 9.97
N LEU A 71 -5.60 8.40 11.04
CA LEU A 71 -6.16 9.75 10.96
C LEU A 71 -5.30 10.56 10.00
N SER A 72 -5.82 10.78 8.79
CA SER A 72 -5.26 11.77 7.87
C SER A 72 -5.33 13.13 8.57
N LEU A 73 -4.31 13.97 8.33
CA LEU A 73 -4.29 15.35 8.82
C LEU A 73 -5.48 16.16 8.27
N ARG A 74 -6.15 15.66 7.23
CA ARG A 74 -7.30 16.27 6.56
C ARG A 74 -8.66 15.72 7.01
N GLY A 75 -8.68 14.77 7.94
CA GLY A 75 -9.91 14.23 8.55
C GLY A 75 -10.24 12.80 8.15
N THR A 76 -11.37 12.29 8.66
CA THR A 76 -11.81 10.89 8.54
C THR A 76 -12.20 10.46 7.13
N ASP A 77 -12.48 11.44 6.25
CA ASP A 77 -12.88 11.24 4.86
C ASP A 77 -11.68 11.04 3.92
N TYR A 78 -10.47 10.94 4.47
CA TYR A 78 -9.26 10.68 3.70
C TYR A 78 -8.64 9.34 4.10
N LEU A 79 -8.08 8.65 3.12
CA LEU A 79 -7.21 7.49 3.30
C LEU A 79 -5.76 7.93 3.09
N MET A 80 -4.87 7.40 3.90
CA MET A 80 -3.44 7.54 3.71
C MET A 80 -2.89 6.30 2.99
N ALA A 81 -2.19 6.54 1.89
CA ALA A 81 -1.34 5.57 1.22
C ALA A 81 0.12 5.94 1.49
N LEU A 82 0.97 4.96 1.80
CA LEU A 82 2.39 5.19 2.04
C LEU A 82 3.22 4.29 1.14
N GLY A 83 3.94 4.90 0.19
CA GLY A 83 5.00 4.23 -0.56
C GLY A 83 6.34 4.41 0.13
N SER A 84 7.17 3.37 0.14
CA SER A 84 8.48 3.37 0.75
C SER A 84 9.44 2.57 -0.14
N GLN A 85 10.63 3.10 -0.42
CA GLN A 85 11.70 2.40 -1.14
C GLN A 85 13.03 2.54 -0.41
N ARG A 86 13.76 1.43 -0.34
CA ARG A 86 15.13 1.36 0.14
C ARG A 86 16.06 1.14 -1.05
N THR A 87 17.05 2.00 -1.20
CA THR A 87 18.04 1.92 -2.28
C THR A 87 19.43 1.88 -1.68
N ARG A 88 20.23 0.90 -2.11
CA ARG A 88 21.66 0.87 -1.80
C ARG A 88 22.41 1.77 -2.77
N THR A 89 23.17 2.70 -2.24
CA THR A 89 24.03 3.59 -3.03
C THR A 89 25.37 2.92 -3.33
N PRO A 90 26.12 3.40 -4.34
CA PRO A 90 27.41 2.82 -4.71
C PRO A 90 28.46 2.84 -3.58
N ASP A 91 28.34 3.75 -2.62
CA ASP A 91 29.20 3.84 -1.43
C ASP A 91 28.83 2.82 -0.33
N GLY A 92 27.83 1.96 -0.57
CA GLY A 92 27.34 0.96 0.38
C GLY A 92 26.37 1.49 1.42
N SER A 93 26.07 2.80 1.44
CA SER A 93 25.03 3.35 2.31
C SER A 93 23.63 2.99 1.80
N THR A 94 22.64 3.10 2.68
CA THR A 94 21.25 2.75 2.38
C THR A 94 20.39 3.99 2.55
N VAL A 95 19.76 4.43 1.46
CA VAL A 95 18.84 5.57 1.45
C VAL A 95 17.41 5.04 1.46
N THR A 96 16.58 5.56 2.37
CA THR A 96 15.16 5.22 2.43
C THR A 96 14.33 6.42 2.02
N GLN A 97 13.54 6.29 0.95
CA GLN A 97 12.56 7.28 0.51
C GLN A 97 11.17 6.88 1.02
N ARG A 98 10.45 7.82 1.64
CA ARG A 98 9.08 7.63 2.14
C ARG A 98 8.16 8.66 1.50
N ILE A 99 7.04 8.21 0.93
CA ILE A 99 6.13 9.01 0.10
C ILE A 99 4.71 8.85 0.66
N PRO A 100 4.31 9.64 1.66
CA PRO A 100 2.94 9.65 2.17
C PRO A 100 2.03 10.36 1.17
N ARG A 101 0.85 9.81 0.87
CA ARG A 101 -0.15 10.43 0.01
C ARG A 101 -1.52 10.24 0.61
N GLU A 102 -2.36 11.24 0.42
CA GLU A 102 -3.74 11.23 0.90
C GLU A 102 -4.70 11.22 -0.28
N MET A 103 -5.78 10.46 -0.15
CA MET A 103 -6.84 10.37 -1.13
C MET A 103 -8.18 10.51 -0.44
N HIS A 104 -9.10 11.27 -1.03
CA HIS A 104 -10.46 11.33 -0.52
C HIS A 104 -11.12 9.95 -0.65
N LYS A 105 -11.78 9.48 0.41
CA LYS A 105 -12.59 8.26 0.41
C LYS A 105 -13.68 8.41 -0.63
N VAL A 106 -13.83 7.42 -1.49
CA VAL A 106 -15.01 7.34 -2.35
C VAL A 106 -16.05 6.59 -1.55
N ASP A 107 -17.20 7.22 -1.31
CA ASP A 107 -18.31 6.63 -0.53
C ASP A 107 -19.02 5.54 -1.35
N ALA A 108 -18.35 4.40 -1.49
CA ALA A 108 -18.82 3.18 -2.13
C ALA A 108 -17.84 2.04 -1.82
N THR A 109 -18.37 0.82 -1.71
CA THR A 109 -17.56 -0.39 -1.53
C THR A 109 -17.23 -1.00 -2.88
N PHE A 110 -15.95 -1.20 -3.16
CA PHE A 110 -15.47 -1.81 -4.40
C PHE A 110 -14.56 -3.00 -4.07
N ILE A 111 -14.69 -4.07 -4.85
CA ILE A 111 -13.80 -5.24 -4.81
C ILE A 111 -12.80 -5.11 -5.98
N GLY A 112 -11.56 -5.55 -5.78
CA GLY A 112 -10.51 -5.51 -6.83
C GLY A 112 -9.77 -4.17 -6.94
N THR A 113 -9.96 -3.25 -5.98
CA THR A 113 -9.22 -1.98 -5.95
C THR A 113 -7.74 -2.17 -5.71
N GLY A 114 -7.37 -3.16 -4.88
CA GLY A 114 -5.98 -3.57 -4.65
C GLY A 114 -5.31 -4.08 -5.92
N ASP A 115 -5.96 -4.98 -6.67
CA ASP A 115 -5.42 -5.51 -7.93
C ASP A 115 -5.21 -4.40 -8.96
N SER A 116 -6.20 -3.51 -9.09
CA SER A 116 -6.11 -2.35 -9.98
C SER A 116 -4.95 -1.42 -9.57
N PHE A 117 -4.82 -1.16 -8.27
CA PHE A 117 -3.73 -0.34 -7.72
C PHE A 117 -2.37 -0.96 -8.00
N ALA A 118 -2.18 -2.25 -7.73
CA ALA A 118 -0.93 -2.97 -7.95
C ALA A 118 -0.55 -2.98 -9.44
N ALA A 119 -1.52 -3.25 -10.33
CA ALA A 119 -1.29 -3.23 -11.78
C ALA A 119 -0.86 -1.84 -12.29
N MET A 120 -1.53 -0.79 -11.85
CA MET A 120 -1.18 0.59 -12.20
C MET A 120 0.18 1.01 -11.62
N LEU A 121 0.47 0.63 -10.37
CA LEU A 121 1.76 0.90 -9.74
C LEU A 121 2.90 0.29 -10.53
N LEU A 122 2.79 -1.00 -10.86
CA LEU A 122 3.80 -1.70 -11.65
C LEU A 122 4.01 -1.03 -13.01
N ALA A 123 2.93 -0.67 -13.71
CA ALA A 123 3.01 0.02 -14.99
C ALA A 123 3.70 1.38 -14.89
N TRP A 124 3.42 2.16 -13.85
CA TRP A 124 4.06 3.47 -13.66
C TRP A 124 5.48 3.38 -13.15
N MET A 125 5.83 2.37 -12.34
CA MET A 125 7.21 2.08 -11.96
C MET A 125 8.04 1.72 -13.19
N HIS A 126 7.50 0.91 -14.11
CA HIS A 126 8.18 0.60 -15.37
C HIS A 126 8.40 1.85 -16.24
N LYS A 127 7.42 2.76 -16.32
CA LYS A 127 7.56 4.03 -17.05
C LYS A 127 8.46 5.05 -16.35
N HIS A 128 8.63 4.95 -15.03
CA HIS A 128 9.38 5.87 -14.19
C HIS A 128 10.30 5.13 -13.21
N PRO A 129 11.31 4.39 -13.71
CA PRO A 129 12.07 3.39 -12.92
C PRO A 129 12.80 3.94 -11.70
N ASN A 130 13.12 5.24 -11.69
CA ASN A 130 13.84 5.91 -10.59
C ASN A 130 13.01 6.97 -9.88
N ASN A 131 11.68 6.92 -10.02
CA ASN A 131 10.80 7.95 -9.45
C ASN A 131 9.52 7.33 -8.87
N LEU A 132 9.70 6.60 -7.76
CA LEU A 132 8.58 6.00 -7.02
C LEU A 132 7.53 7.04 -6.63
N LYS A 133 7.96 8.28 -6.31
CA LYS A 133 7.03 9.38 -6.00
C LYS A 133 6.03 9.61 -7.11
N VAL A 134 6.50 9.75 -8.36
CA VAL A 134 5.63 9.94 -9.53
C VAL A 134 4.79 8.70 -9.79
N ALA A 135 5.34 7.50 -9.62
CA ALA A 135 4.59 6.26 -9.81
C ALA A 135 3.42 6.13 -8.82
N CYS A 136 3.66 6.40 -7.53
CA CYS A 136 2.62 6.42 -6.50
C CYS A 136 1.56 7.50 -6.77
N GLU A 137 1.97 8.72 -7.14
CA GLU A 137 1.05 9.82 -7.45
C GLU A 137 0.12 9.49 -8.62
N LYS A 138 0.69 8.95 -9.71
CA LYS A 138 -0.10 8.58 -10.90
C LYS A 138 -1.02 7.40 -10.61
N THR A 139 -0.57 6.42 -9.84
CA THR A 139 -1.36 5.26 -9.43
C THR A 139 -2.55 5.67 -8.57
N LEU A 140 -2.31 6.49 -7.55
CA LEU A 140 -3.36 6.96 -6.66
C LEU A 140 -4.38 7.81 -7.42
N SER A 141 -3.92 8.73 -8.27
CA SER A 141 -4.79 9.55 -9.11
C SER A 141 -5.64 8.71 -10.06
N ALA A 142 -5.04 7.75 -10.76
CA ALA A 142 -5.75 6.89 -11.70
C ALA A 142 -6.77 5.99 -10.99
N THR A 143 -6.39 5.37 -9.88
CA THR A 143 -7.29 4.56 -9.04
C THR A 143 -8.47 5.40 -8.57
N HIS A 144 -8.21 6.59 -8.01
CA HIS A 144 -9.27 7.47 -7.53
C HIS A 144 -10.28 7.84 -8.63
N HIS A 145 -9.78 8.22 -9.82
CA HIS A 145 -10.65 8.56 -10.96
C HIS A 145 -11.48 7.37 -11.43
N VAL A 146 -10.92 6.16 -11.45
CA VAL A 146 -11.67 4.95 -11.77
C VAL A 146 -12.79 4.73 -10.75
N LEU A 147 -12.49 4.78 -9.45
CA LEU A 147 -13.51 4.59 -8.40
C LEU A 147 -14.62 5.66 -8.47
N GLN A 148 -14.26 6.93 -8.67
CA GLN A 148 -15.23 8.00 -8.84
C GLN A 148 -16.13 7.78 -10.05
N ARG A 149 -15.56 7.42 -11.21
CA ARG A 149 -16.34 7.15 -12.43
C ARG A 149 -17.25 5.95 -12.25
N THR A 150 -16.76 4.86 -11.66
CA THR A 150 -17.57 3.67 -11.39
C THR A 150 -18.74 3.99 -10.45
N ARG A 151 -18.50 4.78 -9.39
CA ARG A 151 -19.58 5.24 -8.48
C ARG A 151 -20.67 6.00 -9.24
N LEU A 152 -20.29 6.97 -10.08
CA LEU A 152 -21.24 7.80 -10.82
C LEU A 152 -22.12 7.00 -11.79
N HIS A 153 -21.61 5.91 -12.36
CA HIS A 153 -22.38 5.05 -13.26
C HIS A 153 -23.21 3.99 -12.51
N ASN A 154 -22.86 3.68 -11.25
CA ASN A 154 -23.65 2.80 -10.39
C ASN A 154 -24.84 3.49 -9.71
N THR A 155 -24.88 4.84 -9.67
CA THR A 155 -26.03 5.60 -9.14
C THR A 155 -27.16 5.81 -10.16
N GLY A 156 -27.12 5.12 -11.30
CA GLY A 156 -28.09 5.23 -12.40
C GLY A 156 -29.14 4.12 -12.47
N CYS A 157 -29.43 3.41 -11.38
CA CYS A 157 -30.55 2.46 -11.28
C CYS A 157 -31.37 2.74 -10.03
#